data_AF-A0A9X9A423-F1
#
_entry.id   AF-A0A9X9A423-F1
#
_cell.length_a   1.000
_cell.length_b   1.000
_cell.length_c   1.000
_cell.angle_alpha   90.00
_cell.angle_beta   90.00
_cell.angle_gamma   90.00
#
_symmetry.space_group_name_H-M   'P 1'
#
loop_
_entity.id
_entity.type
_entity.pdbx_description
1 polymer ?
#
loop_
_entity_poly.entity_id
_entity_poly.type
_entity_poly.pdbx_seq_one_letter_code
_entity_poly.pdbx_strand_id
1 'polypeptide(L)'
;VTCVLKHVGGDHAHDSVVIYVKEEKILFLGDCIYADIFSSKWNYTTKRMFALIDELEKFDAETYILSHGEAINREEFLQEIRML
;
A
#
# COMPACT_ATOMS: atom_id res chain seq x y z
N VAL A 1 15.18 -14.08 7.57
CA VAL A 1 14.13 -13.06 7.47
C VAL A 1 14.79 -11.72 7.29
N THR A 2 14.60 -11.15 6.10
CA THR A 2 15.18 -9.91 5.63
C THR A 2 14.02 -8.97 5.34
N CYS A 3 13.94 -7.87 6.11
CA CYS A 3 12.88 -6.87 5.95
C CYS A 3 13.44 -5.62 5.26
N VAL A 4 12.75 -5.16 4.22
CA VAL A 4 13.03 -3.90 3.53
C VAL A 4 11.96 -2.90 3.94
N LEU A 5 12.36 -1.80 4.54
CA LEU A 5 11.48 -0.67 4.84
C LEU A 5 11.60 0.35 3.70
N LYS A 6 10.46 0.80 3.20
CA LYS A 6 10.42 1.79 2.12
C LYS A 6 9.36 2.83 2.42
N HIS A 7 9.79 4.08 2.49
CA HIS A 7 8.88 5.23 2.49
C HIS A 7 8.24 5.36 1.09
N VAL A 8 6.91 5.39 1.07
CA VAL A 8 6.10 5.43 -0.17
C VAL A 8 5.13 6.61 -0.21
N GLY A 9 4.86 7.25 0.94
CA GLY A 9 3.85 8.29 1.05
C GLY A 9 2.44 7.77 0.74
N GLY A 10 1.57 8.65 0.25
CA GLY A 10 0.17 8.32 -0.02
C GLY A 10 -0.74 9.47 0.41
N ASP A 11 -2.04 9.29 0.19
CA ASP A 11 -3.06 10.24 0.66
C ASP A 11 -3.35 10.06 2.15
N HIS A 12 -3.37 8.81 2.65
CA HIS A 12 -3.60 8.54 4.07
C HIS A 12 -2.61 9.27 5.00
N ALA A 13 -1.31 9.15 4.69
CA ALA A 13 -0.25 9.86 5.40
C ALA A 13 0.97 10.09 4.48
N HIS A 14 1.60 11.26 4.63
CA HIS A 14 2.76 11.64 3.83
C HIS A 14 4.02 10.85 4.20
N ASP A 15 4.07 10.28 5.40
CA ASP A 15 5.18 9.52 5.97
C ASP A 15 4.94 8.00 5.95
N SER A 16 3.92 7.51 5.22
CA SER A 16 3.65 6.08 5.11
C SER A 16 4.86 5.28 4.64
N VAL A 17 5.18 4.23 5.39
CA VAL A 17 6.26 3.27 5.13
C VAL A 17 5.65 1.88 5.00
N VAL A 18 6.08 1.14 3.99
CA VAL A 18 5.76 -0.29 3.83
C VAL A 18 6.94 -1.15 4.26
N ILE A 19 6.63 -2.38 4.68
CA ILE A 19 7.62 -3.39 5.06
C ILE A 19 7.48 -4.58 4.11
N TYR A 20 8.53 -4.88 3.36
CA TYR A 20 8.59 -6.07 2.52
C TYR A 20 9.48 -7.13 3.17
N VAL A 21 8.92 -8.31 3.41
CA VAL A 21 9.66 -9.47 3.92
C VAL A 21 10.05 -10.34 2.73
N LYS A 22 11.35 -10.39 2.41
CA LYS A 22 11.83 -10.91 1.12
C LYS A 22 11.65 -12.41 0.95
N GLU A 23 11.96 -13.18 1.97
CA GLU A 23 11.94 -14.65 1.92
C GLU A 23 10.52 -15.20 1.77
N GLU A 24 9.55 -14.55 2.43
CA GLU A 24 8.13 -14.91 2.41
C GLU A 24 7.32 -14.15 1.35
N LYS A 25 7.92 -13.16 0.68
CA LYS A 25 7.28 -12.30 -0.31
C LYS A 25 6.00 -11.62 0.21
N ILE A 26 6.04 -11.16 1.45
CA ILE A 26 4.92 -10.47 2.10
C ILE A 26 5.17 -8.96 2.09
N LEU A 27 4.19 -8.18 1.64
CA LEU A 27 4.21 -6.72 1.73
C LEU A 27 3.18 -6.22 2.74
N PHE A 28 3.64 -5.67 3.85
CA PHE A 28 2.79 -4.96 4.80
C PHE A 28 2.54 -3.55 4.28
N LEU A 29 1.32 -3.31 3.81
CA LEU A 29 0.87 -2.01 3.29
C LEU A 29 0.48 -1.05 4.42
N GLY A 30 -0.02 -1.59 5.53
CA GLY A 30 -0.68 -0.78 6.55
C GLY A 30 -1.82 0.02 5.93
N ASP A 31 -1.90 1.31 6.28
CA ASP A 31 -2.97 2.19 5.82
C ASP A 31 -2.63 2.98 4.54
N CYS A 32 -1.47 2.76 3.90
CA CYS A 32 -0.99 3.67 2.85
C CYS A 32 -1.93 3.81 1.64
N ILE A 33 -2.72 2.77 1.34
CA ILE A 33 -3.66 2.75 0.21
C ILE A 33 -5.03 3.38 0.55
N TYR A 34 -5.29 3.76 1.80
CA TYR A 34 -6.59 4.32 2.19
C TYR A 34 -6.63 5.85 2.01
N ALA A 35 -7.85 6.39 2.10
CA ALA A 35 -8.12 7.79 1.86
C ALA A 35 -7.43 8.71 2.89
N ASP A 36 -7.25 9.97 2.50
CA ASP A 36 -6.98 11.07 3.44
C ASP A 36 -8.22 11.30 4.31
N ILE A 37 -8.23 10.70 5.49
CA ILE A 37 -9.30 10.84 6.48
C ILE A 37 -9.17 12.10 7.35
N PHE A 38 -8.06 12.84 7.22
CA PHE A 38 -7.77 14.03 8.02
C PHE A 38 -8.22 15.33 7.32
N SER A 39 -8.48 15.25 6.03
CA SER A 39 -9.11 16.31 5.24
C SER A 39 -10.60 16.51 5.56
N SER A 40 -11.19 17.62 5.09
CA SER A 40 -12.60 17.95 5.34
C SER A 40 -13.60 16.95 4.73
N LYS A 41 -13.17 16.17 3.73
CA LYS A 41 -13.90 15.05 3.13
C LYS A 41 -12.91 13.97 2.75
N TRP A 42 -13.20 12.72 3.09
CA TRP A 42 -12.37 11.58 2.71
C TRP A 42 -12.15 11.59 1.19
N ASN A 43 -10.90 11.62 0.79
CA ASN A 43 -10.54 11.73 -0.61
C ASN A 43 -9.21 11.04 -0.92
N TYR A 44 -9.03 10.80 -2.22
CA TYR A 44 -7.77 10.42 -2.83
C TYR A 44 -7.37 11.52 -3.80
N THR A 45 -6.07 11.74 -3.96
CA THR A 45 -5.54 12.60 -5.01
C THR A 45 -4.88 11.74 -6.07
N THR A 46 -5.31 11.92 -7.32
CA THR A 46 -4.79 11.16 -8.47
C THR A 46 -3.26 11.15 -8.53
N LYS A 47 -2.63 12.28 -8.21
CA LYS A 47 -1.16 12.40 -8.22
C LYS A 47 -0.48 11.51 -7.18
N ARG A 48 -0.96 11.52 -5.92
CA ARG A 48 -0.33 10.72 -4.85
C ARG A 48 -0.68 9.25 -5.00
N MET A 49 -1.90 8.95 -5.41
CA MET A 49 -2.33 7.57 -5.62
C MET A 49 -1.52 6.87 -6.71
N PHE A 50 -1.34 7.48 -7.89
CA PHE A 50 -0.51 6.87 -8.93
C PHE A 50 0.96 6.73 -8.51
N ALA A 51 1.53 7.73 -7.83
CA ALA A 51 2.89 7.63 -7.33
C ALA A 51 3.07 6.51 -6.29
N LEU A 52 2.06 6.30 -5.44
CA LEU A 52 2.04 5.20 -4.48
C LEU A 52 1.98 3.84 -5.21
N ILE A 53 1.02 3.68 -6.14
CA ILE A 53 0.88 2.44 -6.93
C ILE A 53 2.19 2.11 -7.65
N ASP A 54 2.82 3.10 -8.30
CA ASP A 54 4.11 2.93 -9.00
C ASP A 54 5.22 2.41 -8.07
N GLU A 55 5.24 2.82 -6.80
CA GLU A 55 6.20 2.29 -5.82
C GLU A 55 5.83 0.88 -5.33
N LEU A 56 4.55 0.60 -5.10
CA LEU A 56 4.08 -0.69 -4.59
C LEU A 56 4.25 -1.82 -5.61
N GLU A 57 4.02 -1.57 -6.90
CA GLU A 57 4.14 -2.58 -7.95
C GLU A 57 5.58 -3.08 -8.17
N LYS A 58 6.59 -2.34 -7.69
CA LYS A 58 8.01 -2.72 -7.79
C LYS A 58 8.40 -3.88 -6.88
N PHE A 59 7.57 -4.21 -5.89
CA PHE A 59 7.82 -5.33 -4.99
C PHE A 59 7.37 -6.66 -5.61
N ASP A 60 8.21 -7.69 -5.52
CA ASP A 60 7.87 -9.08 -5.86
C ASP A 60 7.11 -9.73 -4.69
N ALA A 61 5.97 -9.14 -4.31
CA ALA A 61 5.12 -9.64 -3.25
C ALA A 61 3.98 -10.53 -3.79
N GLU A 62 3.72 -11.61 -3.06
CA GLU A 62 2.67 -12.59 -3.31
C GLU A 62 1.51 -12.45 -2.31
N THR A 63 1.79 -11.94 -1.10
CA THR A 63 0.79 -11.66 -0.06
C THR A 63 0.90 -10.22 0.42
N TYR A 64 -0.24 -9.58 0.60
CA TYR A 64 -0.36 -8.17 1.01
C TYR A 64 -1.16 -8.09 2.30
N ILE A 65 -0.60 -7.42 3.30
CA ILE A 65 -1.23 -7.23 4.60
C ILE A 65 -1.71 -5.79 4.69
N LEU A 66 -3.03 -5.63 4.72
CA LEU A 66 -3.71 -4.35 4.92
C LEU A 66 -3.84 -4.06 6.42
N SER A 67 -4.05 -2.79 6.79
CA SER A 67 -4.39 -2.43 8.18
C SER A 67 -5.79 -2.91 8.58
N HIS A 68 -6.70 -3.02 7.61
CA HIS A 68 -8.09 -3.39 7.82
C HIS A 68 -8.50 -4.50 6.86
N GLY A 69 -8.91 -5.64 7.41
CA GLY A 69 -9.33 -6.82 6.63
C GLY A 69 -8.39 -8.01 6.78
N GLU A 70 -8.53 -8.98 5.88
CA GLU A 70 -7.69 -10.17 5.82
C GLU A 70 -6.49 -9.95 4.88
N ALA A 71 -5.50 -10.84 4.98
CA ALA A 71 -4.40 -10.87 4.03
C ALA A 71 -4.91 -11.24 2.64
N ILE A 72 -4.43 -10.54 1.61
CA ILE A 72 -4.86 -10.76 0.23
C ILE A 72 -3.68 -11.18 -0.66
N ASN A 73 -3.98 -11.87 -1.75
CA ASN A 73 -3.00 -12.24 -2.75
C ASN A 73 -2.76 -11.10 -3.77
N ARG A 74 -1.79 -11.29 -4.68
CA ARG A 74 -1.43 -10.28 -5.69
C ARG A 74 -2.59 -9.91 -6.63
N GLU A 75 -3.42 -10.86 -7.04
CA GLU A 75 -4.54 -10.57 -7.94
C GLU A 75 -5.58 -9.70 -7.24
N GLU A 76 -5.93 -10.04 -6.01
CA GLU A 76 -6.83 -9.26 -5.16
C GLU A 76 -6.27 -7.86 -4.91
N PHE A 77 -4.98 -7.73 -4.62
CA PHE A 77 -4.33 -6.41 -4.47
C PHE A 77 -4.45 -5.56 -5.73
N LEU A 78 -4.20 -6.15 -6.91
CA LEU A 78 -4.34 -5.44 -8.19
C LEU A 78 -5.79 -5.08 -8.52
N GLN A 79 -6.77 -5.79 -7.98
CA GLN A 79 -8.18 -5.43 -8.08
C GLN A 79 -8.50 -4.27 -7.14
N GLU A 80 -8.02 -4.33 -5.89
CA GLU A 80 -8.22 -3.29 -4.88
C GLU A 80 -7.73 -1.92 -5.38
N ILE A 81 -6.47 -1.84 -5.84
CA ILE A 81 -5.90 -0.57 -6.31
C ILE A 81 -6.52 -0.04 -7.61
N ARG A 82 -7.25 -0.89 -8.37
CA ARG A 82 -7.98 -0.47 -9.57
C ARG A 82 -9.33 0.16 -9.27
N MET A 83 -9.86 -0.06 -8.07
CA MET A 83 -11.12 0.52 -7.61
C MET A 83 -10.96 1.87 -6.89
N LEU A 84 -9.71 2.28 -6.61
CA LEU A 84 -9.33 3.53 -5.95
C LEU A 84 -9.14 4.66 -6.98
#